data_AF-A0A9E1ZYK8-F1
#
_entry.id   AF-A0A9E1ZYK8-F1
#
_cell.length_a   1.000
_cell.length_b   1.000
_cell.length_c   1.000
_cell.angle_alpha   90.00
_cell.angle_beta   90.00
_cell.angle_gamma   90.00
#
_symmetry.space_group_name_H-M   'P 1'
#
loop_
_entity.id
_entity.type
_entity.pdbx_description
1 polymer ?
#
loop_
_entity_poly.entity_id
_entity_poly.type
_entity_poly.pdbx_seq_one_letter_code
_entity_poly.pdbx_strand_id
1 'polypeptide(L)'
;RTFRHHGVYIRTDRGINSPKDLEGKKVGVPEYQVTMALWARGILQDEYGVDFTKIKYRNGGINEAGRKERLPLKLPDYMDVEPIPVDQSLSDQLASGELDAIYSPEEPTCFLDGDPNIKRLFDNHVAEEKAYHKKTGFYPIMHFIGVRKTLVERCPWVPANLFRALVEAKKIAMNELQEIANYSAIKLTLPWFVSDLEDTKGLMGENYWTYGVEENRKELETMVRYSHEQFLAARLLDVDELFADGTHEIRDV
;
A
#
# COMPACT_ATOMS: atom_id res chain seq x y z
N ARG A 1 -1.86 0.09 7.63
CA ARG A 1 -2.58 -0.44 6.46
C ARG A 1 -3.05 0.73 5.63
N THR A 2 -3.25 0.58 4.32
CA THR A 2 -3.92 1.61 3.50
C THR A 2 -4.21 1.06 2.11
N PHE A 3 -5.35 1.44 1.52
CA PHE A 3 -5.65 1.11 0.14
C PHE A 3 -4.72 1.83 -0.85
N ARG A 4 -4.79 1.46 -2.13
CA ARG A 4 -3.89 2.00 -3.17
C ARG A 4 -4.58 2.77 -4.29
N HIS A 5 -5.91 2.71 -4.39
CA HIS A 5 -6.64 3.37 -5.48
C HIS A 5 -6.47 4.90 -5.40
N HIS A 6 -6.51 5.50 -4.21
CA HIS A 6 -6.29 6.95 -4.06
C HIS A 6 -4.90 7.44 -4.50
N GLY A 7 -3.91 6.54 -4.55
CA GLY A 7 -2.50 6.84 -4.75
C GLY A 7 -2.03 6.76 -6.20
N VAL A 8 -2.93 6.65 -7.18
CA VAL A 8 -2.56 6.62 -8.61
C VAL A 8 -2.95 7.94 -9.25
N TYR A 9 -1.94 8.73 -9.65
CA TYR A 9 -2.13 10.02 -10.32
C TYR A 9 -1.69 9.91 -11.77
N ILE A 10 -2.43 10.53 -12.67
CA ILE A 10 -2.24 10.44 -14.11
C ILE A 10 -2.28 11.81 -14.74
N ARG A 11 -1.64 11.92 -15.91
CA ARG A 11 -1.89 13.01 -16.85
C ARG A 11 -3.13 12.74 -17.70
N THR A 12 -4.03 13.72 -17.78
CA THR A 12 -5.26 13.64 -18.58
C THR A 12 -5.02 13.80 -20.08
N ASP A 13 -3.91 14.43 -20.47
CA ASP A 13 -3.49 14.66 -21.86
C ASP A 13 -2.67 13.49 -22.46
N ARG A 14 -2.75 12.29 -21.85
CA ARG A 14 -2.02 11.07 -22.27
C ARG A 14 -2.92 9.92 -22.72
N GLY A 15 -4.23 10.14 -22.78
CA GLY A 15 -5.21 9.13 -23.19
C GLY A 15 -5.36 7.97 -22.19
N ILE A 16 -5.13 8.23 -20.90
CA ILE A 16 -5.29 7.25 -19.82
C ILE A 16 -6.69 7.40 -19.25
N ASN A 17 -7.61 6.50 -19.64
CA ASN A 17 -9.01 6.52 -19.19
C ASN A 17 -9.33 5.37 -18.24
N SER A 18 -8.49 4.34 -18.22
CA SER A 18 -8.63 3.15 -17.40
C SER A 18 -7.25 2.66 -16.92
N PRO A 19 -7.21 1.82 -15.86
CA PRO A 19 -5.96 1.18 -15.43
C PRO A 19 -5.18 0.48 -16.55
N LYS A 20 -5.87 -0.15 -17.49
CA LYS A 20 -5.25 -0.88 -18.61
C LYS A 20 -4.43 0.02 -19.53
N ASP A 21 -4.80 1.30 -19.63
CA ASP A 21 -4.11 2.29 -20.46
C ASP A 21 -2.73 2.70 -19.90
N LEU A 22 -2.37 2.23 -18.69
CA LEU A 22 -1.03 2.39 -18.15
C LEU A 22 0.00 1.51 -18.88
N GLU A 23 -0.42 0.43 -19.55
CA GLU A 23 0.50 -0.40 -20.35
C GLU A 23 1.21 0.43 -21.43
N GLY A 24 2.54 0.35 -21.49
CA GLY A 24 3.37 1.13 -22.40
C GLY A 24 3.69 2.56 -21.94
N LYS A 25 3.07 3.04 -20.86
CA LYS A 25 3.30 4.39 -20.30
C LYS A 25 4.54 4.45 -19.41
N LYS A 26 5.05 5.67 -19.21
CA LYS A 26 6.07 5.98 -18.21
C LYS A 26 5.41 6.28 -16.86
N VAL A 27 5.66 5.43 -15.86
CA VAL A 27 5.04 5.53 -14.53
C VAL A 27 6.10 5.73 -13.46
N GLY A 28 5.98 6.82 -12.71
CA GLY A 28 6.82 7.12 -11.55
C GLY A 28 6.47 6.30 -10.31
N VAL A 29 7.47 5.83 -9.58
CA VAL A 29 7.31 5.17 -8.27
C VAL A 29 8.42 5.61 -7.32
N PRO A 30 8.22 5.71 -5.99
CA PRO A 30 9.30 6.11 -5.08
C PRO A 30 10.52 5.18 -5.16
N GLU A 31 10.22 3.89 -5.22
CA GLU A 31 11.12 2.75 -5.31
C GLU A 31 10.31 1.64 -5.99
N TYR A 32 10.93 0.83 -6.84
CA TYR A 32 10.21 -0.28 -7.48
C TYR A 32 9.76 -1.31 -6.42
N GLN A 33 10.58 -1.53 -5.38
CA GLN A 33 10.38 -2.60 -4.40
C GLN A 33 9.54 -2.19 -3.18
N VAL A 34 9.16 -0.91 -3.06
CA VAL A 34 8.43 -0.45 -1.87
C VAL A 34 7.03 -1.06 -1.81
N THR A 35 6.58 -1.37 -0.60
CA THR A 35 5.29 -2.03 -0.32
C THR A 35 4.10 -1.34 -0.98
N MET A 36 4.11 -0.01 -1.09
CA MET A 36 3.07 0.73 -1.80
C MET A 36 3.01 0.34 -3.28
N ALA A 37 4.15 0.35 -3.97
CA ALA A 37 4.22 0.06 -5.40
C ALA A 37 3.93 -1.43 -5.68
N LEU A 38 4.35 -2.32 -4.78
CA LEU A 38 4.00 -3.74 -4.79
C LEU A 38 2.48 -3.95 -4.80
N TRP A 39 1.78 -3.35 -3.84
CA TRP A 39 0.32 -3.46 -3.74
C TRP A 39 -0.38 -2.77 -4.90
N ALA A 40 0.07 -1.59 -5.32
CA ALA A 40 -0.52 -0.87 -6.45
C ALA A 40 -0.48 -1.73 -7.73
N ARG A 41 0.69 -2.29 -8.08
CA ARG A 41 0.82 -3.18 -9.25
C ARG A 41 -0.02 -4.45 -9.11
N GLY A 42 0.00 -5.08 -7.93
CA GLY A 42 -0.77 -6.29 -7.69
C GLY A 42 -2.27 -6.08 -7.83
N ILE A 43 -2.81 -5.00 -7.24
CA ILE A 43 -4.22 -4.62 -7.38
C ILE A 43 -4.56 -4.33 -8.84
N LEU A 44 -3.74 -3.53 -9.53
CA LEU A 44 -3.96 -3.19 -10.93
C LEU A 44 -3.95 -4.44 -11.83
N GLN A 45 -3.09 -5.40 -11.53
CA GLN A 45 -3.02 -6.68 -12.23
C GLN A 45 -4.26 -7.54 -12.00
N ASP A 46 -4.60 -7.84 -10.75
CA ASP A 46 -5.67 -8.78 -10.40
C ASP A 46 -7.07 -8.21 -10.69
N GLU A 47 -7.28 -6.92 -10.42
CA GLU A 47 -8.62 -6.30 -10.48
C GLU A 47 -8.91 -5.66 -11.83
N TYR A 48 -7.89 -5.20 -12.54
CA TYR A 48 -8.04 -4.45 -13.79
C TYR A 48 -7.25 -5.04 -14.97
N GLY A 49 -6.61 -6.20 -14.77
CA GLY A 49 -5.94 -6.94 -15.82
C GLY A 49 -4.68 -6.26 -16.36
N VAL A 50 -4.06 -5.34 -15.62
CA VAL A 50 -2.85 -4.62 -16.05
C VAL A 50 -1.65 -5.55 -16.06
N ASP A 51 -0.98 -5.66 -17.20
CA ASP A 51 0.32 -6.29 -17.29
C ASP A 51 1.40 -5.30 -16.85
N PHE A 52 1.79 -5.40 -15.59
CA PHE A 52 2.79 -4.52 -15.00
C PHE A 52 4.15 -4.60 -15.72
N THR A 53 4.44 -5.69 -16.44
CA THR A 53 5.73 -5.83 -17.14
C THR A 53 5.85 -4.94 -18.38
N LYS A 54 4.72 -4.43 -18.89
CA LYS A 54 4.68 -3.52 -20.04
C LYS A 54 4.78 -2.05 -19.66
N ILE A 55 4.84 -1.74 -18.36
CA ILE A 55 4.97 -0.37 -17.86
C ILE A 55 6.46 0.01 -17.78
N LYS A 56 6.79 1.23 -18.21
CA LYS A 56 8.14 1.78 -18.11
C LYS A 56 8.27 2.53 -16.79
N TYR A 57 8.88 1.90 -15.80
CA TYR A 57 8.97 2.48 -14.46
C TYR A 57 10.11 3.48 -14.33
N ARG A 58 9.85 4.57 -13.62
CA ARG A 58 10.86 5.53 -13.22
C ARG A 58 10.89 5.69 -11.71
N ASN A 59 12.02 5.39 -11.06
CA ASN A 59 12.14 5.52 -9.61
C ASN A 59 12.83 6.81 -9.16
N GLY A 60 12.28 7.46 -8.13
CA GLY A 60 12.71 8.79 -7.70
C GLY A 60 11.97 9.30 -6.47
N GLY A 61 12.31 10.48 -5.99
CA GLY A 61 11.57 11.08 -4.87
C GLY A 61 10.29 11.75 -5.37
N ILE A 62 9.21 11.72 -4.58
CA ILE A 62 7.87 12.15 -5.04
C ILE A 62 7.81 13.67 -5.19
N ASN A 63 7.90 14.39 -4.08
CA ASN A 63 7.87 15.86 -4.05
C ASN A 63 9.26 16.46 -3.85
N GLU A 64 10.19 15.69 -3.29
CA GLU A 64 11.59 16.08 -3.10
C GLU A 64 12.49 15.17 -3.92
N ALA A 65 13.58 15.72 -4.43
CA ALA A 65 14.58 14.96 -5.20
C ALA A 65 15.43 14.03 -4.32
N GLY A 66 16.30 13.23 -4.94
CA GLY A 66 17.37 12.51 -4.26
C GLY A 66 17.04 11.12 -3.70
N ARG A 67 15.78 10.66 -3.77
CA ARG A 67 15.44 9.27 -3.42
C ARG A 67 16.00 8.29 -4.47
N LYS A 68 16.53 7.17 -4.00
CA LYS A 68 17.08 6.09 -4.82
C LYS A 68 16.58 4.74 -4.31
N GLU A 69 16.63 3.72 -5.17
CA GLU A 69 16.41 2.34 -4.76
C GLU A 69 17.39 1.94 -3.65
N ARG A 70 16.88 1.42 -2.53
CA ARG A 70 17.72 1.05 -1.39
C ARG A 70 18.45 -0.28 -1.60
N LEU A 71 17.87 -1.17 -2.38
CA LEU A 71 18.43 -2.49 -2.66
C LEU A 71 18.59 -2.69 -4.18
N PRO A 72 19.60 -3.45 -4.61
CA PRO A 72 19.72 -3.81 -6.02
C PRO A 72 18.47 -4.56 -6.52
N LEU A 73 18.06 -4.22 -7.74
CA LEU A 73 17.00 -4.89 -8.47
C LEU A 73 17.57 -6.04 -9.30
N LYS A 74 16.89 -7.19 -9.29
CA LYS A 74 17.18 -8.32 -10.20
C LYS A 74 15.91 -8.61 -11.02
N LEU A 75 15.69 -7.78 -12.03
CA LEU A 75 14.51 -7.86 -12.90
C LEU A 75 14.88 -8.55 -14.22
N PRO A 76 13.90 -9.14 -14.94
CA PRO A 76 14.13 -9.63 -16.28
C PRO A 76 14.58 -8.53 -17.25
N ASP A 77 15.45 -8.86 -18.20
CA ASP A 77 16.03 -7.92 -19.17
C ASP A 77 15.00 -7.17 -20.04
N TYR A 78 13.79 -7.72 -20.18
CA TYR A 78 12.72 -7.09 -20.95
C TYR A 78 11.96 -6.00 -20.18
N MET A 79 12.17 -5.86 -18.87
CA MET A 79 11.53 -4.82 -18.07
C MET A 79 12.31 -3.51 -18.13
N ASP A 80 11.58 -2.39 -18.29
CA ASP A 80 12.14 -1.03 -18.30
C ASP A 80 11.92 -0.39 -16.93
N VAL A 81 12.95 -0.42 -16.08
CA VAL A 81 12.96 0.19 -14.73
C VAL A 81 14.25 0.97 -14.54
N GLU A 82 14.15 2.30 -14.49
CA GLU A 82 15.31 3.19 -14.44
C GLU A 82 15.10 4.34 -13.44
N PRO A 83 16.16 4.85 -12.79
CA PRO A 83 16.04 6.04 -11.96
C PRO A 83 15.82 7.30 -12.78
N ILE A 84 15.07 8.26 -12.21
CA ILE A 84 15.07 9.65 -12.70
C ILE A 84 16.38 10.36 -12.31
N PRO A 85 16.71 11.52 -12.91
CA PRO A 85 17.79 12.37 -12.44
C PRO A 85 17.64 12.72 -10.96
N VAL A 86 18.75 12.66 -10.22
CA VAL A 86 18.76 12.75 -8.75
C VAL A 86 18.41 14.14 -8.21
N ASP A 87 18.45 15.16 -9.06
CA ASP A 87 18.11 16.56 -8.81
C ASP A 87 16.66 16.89 -9.19
N GLN A 88 15.87 15.90 -9.61
CA GLN A 88 14.46 16.06 -9.99
C GLN A 88 13.53 15.26 -9.07
N SER A 89 12.25 15.64 -9.07
CA SER A 89 11.17 14.93 -8.39
C SER A 89 10.18 14.31 -9.40
N LEU A 90 9.46 13.27 -8.97
CA LEU A 90 8.43 12.62 -9.78
C LEU A 90 7.23 13.55 -10.01
N SER A 91 6.91 14.42 -9.05
CA SER A 91 5.89 15.46 -9.20
C SER A 91 6.25 16.44 -10.33
N ASP A 92 7.50 16.91 -10.40
CA ASP A 92 7.95 17.82 -11.46
C ASP A 92 7.95 17.15 -12.85
N GLN A 93 8.39 15.88 -12.92
CA GLN A 93 8.35 15.12 -14.16
C GLN A 93 6.92 14.80 -14.61
N LEU A 94 5.99 14.60 -13.67
CA LEU A 94 4.58 14.43 -13.97
C LEU A 94 3.98 15.74 -14.51
N ALA A 95 4.28 16.90 -13.90
CA ALA A 95 3.81 18.21 -14.33
C ALA A 95 4.35 18.62 -15.71
N SER A 96 5.64 18.38 -15.95
CA SER A 96 6.30 18.68 -17.24
C SER A 96 5.90 17.71 -18.37
N GLY A 97 5.32 16.57 -18.03
CA GLY A 97 4.87 15.58 -19.00
C GLY A 97 5.92 14.57 -19.44
N GLU A 98 7.05 14.50 -18.72
CA GLU A 98 8.06 13.45 -18.86
C GLU A 98 7.56 12.09 -18.34
N LEU A 99 6.70 12.11 -17.31
CA LEU A 99 5.93 10.98 -16.82
C LEU A 99 4.46 11.10 -17.21
N ASP A 100 3.83 9.95 -17.47
CA ASP A 100 2.41 9.89 -17.81
C ASP A 100 1.54 9.65 -16.57
N ALA A 101 2.12 9.01 -15.53
CA ALA A 101 1.47 8.68 -14.28
C ALA A 101 2.49 8.52 -13.15
N ILE A 102 2.03 8.53 -11.90
CA ILE A 102 2.83 8.10 -10.74
C ILE A 102 1.98 7.26 -9.78
N TYR A 103 2.61 6.33 -9.08
CA TYR A 103 2.09 5.75 -7.84
C TYR A 103 2.71 6.50 -6.67
N SER A 104 1.88 7.10 -5.83
CA SER A 104 2.32 7.98 -4.75
C SER A 104 1.65 7.62 -3.43
N PRO A 105 2.42 7.58 -2.31
CA PRO A 105 1.85 7.41 -0.97
C PRO A 105 1.27 8.72 -0.41
N GLU A 106 1.62 9.85 -1.01
CA GLU A 106 1.19 11.20 -0.63
C GLU A 106 0.67 11.95 -1.86
N GLU A 107 -0.03 13.07 -1.68
CA GLU A 107 -0.44 13.89 -2.82
C GLU A 107 0.79 14.54 -3.46
N PRO A 108 1.00 14.41 -4.78
CA PRO A 108 2.10 15.10 -5.45
C PRO A 108 1.85 16.61 -5.47
N THR A 109 2.90 17.41 -5.32
CA THR A 109 2.82 18.88 -5.28
C THR A 109 2.09 19.44 -6.50
N CYS A 110 2.32 18.91 -7.70
CA CYS A 110 1.63 19.37 -8.91
C CYS A 110 0.11 19.18 -8.87
N PHE A 111 -0.38 18.15 -8.16
CA PHE A 111 -1.81 17.94 -7.94
C PHE A 111 -2.36 18.92 -6.90
N LEU A 112 -1.62 19.18 -5.82
CA LEU A 112 -1.98 20.15 -4.78
C LEU A 112 -2.03 21.59 -5.32
N ASP A 113 -1.10 21.93 -6.23
CA ASP A 113 -1.05 23.22 -6.91
C ASP A 113 -2.15 23.37 -7.98
N GLY A 114 -2.93 22.32 -8.24
CA GLY A 114 -4.08 22.35 -9.14
C GLY A 114 -3.71 22.34 -10.62
N ASP A 115 -2.62 21.67 -11.02
CA ASP A 115 -2.29 21.49 -12.44
C ASP A 115 -3.50 20.85 -13.16
N PRO A 116 -4.10 21.54 -14.16
CA PRO A 116 -5.32 21.08 -14.81
C PRO A 116 -5.15 19.78 -15.60
N ASN A 117 -3.91 19.36 -15.86
CA ASN A 117 -3.61 18.12 -16.55
C ASN A 117 -3.48 16.93 -15.59
N ILE A 118 -3.49 17.13 -14.27
CA ILE A 118 -3.24 16.05 -13.31
C ILE A 118 -4.52 15.69 -12.58
N LYS A 119 -4.83 14.38 -12.53
CA LYS A 119 -5.92 13.86 -11.70
C LYS A 119 -5.59 12.52 -11.09
N ARG A 120 -6.40 12.07 -10.12
CA ARG A 120 -6.41 10.66 -9.72
C ARG A 120 -6.96 9.79 -10.85
N LEU A 121 -6.40 8.61 -11.05
CA LEU A 121 -6.92 7.63 -12.01
C LEU A 121 -8.34 7.20 -11.66
N PHE A 122 -8.60 7.02 -10.36
CA PHE A 122 -9.91 6.66 -9.83
C PHE A 122 -10.60 7.91 -9.28
N ASP A 123 -11.54 8.46 -10.07
CA ASP A 123 -12.27 9.68 -9.69
C ASP A 123 -12.99 9.51 -8.34
N ASN A 124 -13.62 8.34 -8.11
CA ASN A 124 -14.18 7.95 -6.81
C ASN A 124 -13.42 6.76 -6.20
N HIS A 125 -12.18 7.02 -5.79
CA HIS A 125 -11.33 6.01 -5.16
C HIS A 125 -11.98 5.33 -3.93
N VAL A 126 -12.78 6.04 -3.11
CA VAL A 126 -13.45 5.45 -1.95
C VAL A 126 -14.42 4.33 -2.38
N ALA A 127 -15.17 4.52 -3.46
CA ALA A 127 -16.07 3.50 -3.98
C ALA A 127 -15.30 2.26 -4.49
N GLU A 128 -14.20 2.46 -5.21
CA GLU A 128 -13.32 1.39 -5.69
C GLU A 128 -12.67 0.63 -4.52
N GLU A 129 -12.23 1.34 -3.49
CA GLU A 129 -11.63 0.76 -2.28
C GLU A 129 -12.65 -0.07 -1.49
N LYS A 130 -13.87 0.44 -1.31
CA LYS A 130 -14.98 -0.32 -0.70
C LYS A 130 -15.33 -1.55 -1.54
N ALA A 131 -15.36 -1.44 -2.87
CA ALA A 131 -15.64 -2.58 -3.76
C ALA A 131 -14.54 -3.65 -3.69
N TYR A 132 -13.27 -3.23 -3.69
CA TYR A 132 -12.11 -4.09 -3.52
C TYR A 132 -12.17 -4.85 -2.19
N HIS A 133 -12.47 -4.16 -1.09
CA HIS A 133 -12.61 -4.80 0.21
C HIS A 133 -13.77 -5.82 0.22
N LYS A 134 -14.95 -5.47 -0.32
CA LYS A 134 -16.08 -6.41 -0.41
C LYS A 134 -15.73 -7.70 -1.16
N LYS A 135 -14.94 -7.57 -2.24
CA LYS A 135 -14.55 -8.72 -3.07
C LYS A 135 -13.47 -9.58 -2.41
N THR A 136 -12.49 -8.95 -1.78
CA THR A 136 -11.26 -9.64 -1.35
C THR A 136 -11.21 -9.92 0.15
N GLY A 137 -11.83 -9.06 0.95
CA GLY A 137 -11.66 -8.92 2.40
C GLY A 137 -10.42 -8.11 2.80
N PHE A 138 -9.66 -7.56 1.85
CA PHE A 138 -8.35 -7.00 2.14
C PHE A 138 -8.40 -5.53 2.57
N TYR A 139 -7.49 -5.18 3.47
CA TYR A 139 -7.12 -3.79 3.75
C TYR A 139 -5.59 -3.67 3.80
N PRO A 140 -4.95 -3.31 2.66
CA PRO A 140 -3.55 -3.66 2.39
C PRO A 140 -2.56 -3.41 3.54
N ILE A 141 -1.87 -4.48 3.96
CA ILE A 141 -0.81 -4.48 4.98
C ILE A 141 0.40 -3.68 4.49
N MET A 142 0.91 -2.80 5.36
CA MET A 142 2.01 -1.90 5.03
C MET A 142 3.26 -2.07 5.86
N HIS A 143 3.12 -2.53 7.09
CA HIS A 143 4.23 -2.62 8.02
C HIS A 143 4.15 -3.94 8.76
N PHE A 144 5.33 -4.51 9.01
CA PHE A 144 5.53 -5.69 9.84
C PHE A 144 6.45 -5.34 11.00
N ILE A 145 6.31 -6.09 12.09
CA ILE A 145 7.22 -6.02 13.23
C ILE A 145 8.25 -7.13 13.08
N GLY A 146 9.49 -6.75 12.78
CA GLY A 146 10.61 -7.68 12.69
C GLY A 146 11.28 -7.88 14.04
N VAL A 147 11.45 -9.14 14.46
CA VAL A 147 12.25 -9.52 15.63
C VAL A 147 13.50 -10.24 15.14
N ARG A 148 14.69 -9.86 15.63
CA ARG A 148 15.94 -10.53 15.27
C ARG A 148 15.88 -12.02 15.64
N LYS A 149 16.21 -12.92 14.71
CA LYS A 149 16.23 -14.37 14.94
C LYS A 149 17.05 -14.78 16.17
N THR A 150 18.24 -14.20 16.33
CA THR A 150 19.12 -14.44 17.50
C THR A 150 18.50 -14.06 18.84
N LEU A 151 17.52 -13.14 18.86
CA LEU A 151 16.77 -12.81 20.08
C LEU A 151 15.67 -13.85 20.33
N VAL A 152 14.99 -14.32 19.28
CA VAL A 152 13.97 -15.37 19.39
C VAL A 152 14.60 -16.68 19.88
N GLU A 153 15.78 -17.04 19.39
CA GLU A 153 16.53 -18.22 19.86
C GLU A 153 16.83 -18.18 21.36
N ARG A 154 17.17 -16.99 21.88
CA ARG A 154 17.48 -16.77 23.31
C ARG A 154 16.25 -16.60 24.18
N CYS A 155 15.20 -16.00 23.62
CA CYS A 155 13.97 -15.64 24.30
C CYS A 155 12.74 -16.01 23.43
N PRO A 156 12.37 -17.31 23.31
CA PRO A 156 11.34 -17.76 22.38
C PRO A 156 9.94 -17.18 22.65
N TRP A 157 9.68 -16.70 23.86
CA TRP A 157 8.41 -16.07 24.25
C TRP A 157 8.26 -14.62 23.76
N VAL A 158 9.33 -13.98 23.26
CA VAL A 158 9.31 -12.55 22.88
C VAL A 158 8.32 -12.24 21.76
N PRO A 159 8.28 -12.98 20.62
CA PRO A 159 7.31 -12.70 19.56
C PRO A 159 5.86 -12.76 20.05
N ALA A 160 5.52 -13.81 20.82
CA ALA A 160 4.19 -14.00 21.38
C ALA A 160 3.76 -12.88 22.33
N ASN A 161 4.66 -12.48 23.24
CA ASN A 161 4.36 -11.40 24.19
C ASN A 161 4.31 -10.03 23.52
N LEU A 162 5.17 -9.78 22.53
CA LEU A 162 5.14 -8.56 21.73
C LEU A 162 3.82 -8.45 20.95
N PHE A 163 3.37 -9.54 20.34
CA PHE A 163 2.08 -9.60 19.67
C PHE A 163 0.94 -9.22 20.61
N ARG A 164 0.83 -9.88 21.77
CA ARG A 164 -0.22 -9.59 22.77
C ARG A 164 -0.19 -8.14 23.24
N ALA A 165 0.99 -7.59 23.49
CA ALA A 165 1.14 -6.20 23.89
C ALA A 165 0.65 -5.23 22.80
N LEU A 166 0.91 -5.53 21.53
CA LEU A 166 0.45 -4.72 20.41
C LEU A 166 -1.06 -4.85 20.16
N VAL A 167 -1.63 -6.04 20.36
CA VAL A 167 -3.09 -6.24 20.34
C VAL A 167 -3.76 -5.38 21.42
N GLU A 168 -3.23 -5.40 22.65
CA GLU A 168 -3.76 -4.56 23.73
C GLU A 168 -3.62 -3.06 23.42
N ALA A 169 -2.46 -2.64 22.90
CA ALA A 169 -2.25 -1.24 22.48
C ALA A 169 -3.22 -0.81 21.38
N LYS A 170 -3.47 -1.68 20.39
CA LYS A 170 -4.46 -1.43 19.33
C LYS A 170 -5.87 -1.32 19.91
N LYS A 171 -6.26 -2.21 20.83
CA LYS A 171 -7.56 -2.18 21.49
C LYS A 171 -7.80 -0.85 22.21
N ILE A 172 -6.79 -0.34 22.93
CA ILE A 172 -6.85 0.98 23.57
C ILE A 172 -7.13 2.06 22.52
N ALA A 173 -6.37 2.09 21.42
CA ALA A 173 -6.56 3.09 20.36
C ALA A 173 -7.93 3.01 19.67
N MET A 174 -8.43 1.79 19.40
CA MET A 174 -9.75 1.59 18.79
C MET A 174 -10.88 1.97 19.74
N ASN A 175 -10.74 1.72 21.05
CA ASN A 175 -11.70 2.16 22.06
C ASN A 175 -11.73 3.68 22.15
N GLU A 176 -10.58 4.36 22.17
CA GLU A 176 -10.52 5.82 22.18
C GLU A 176 -11.19 6.43 20.93
N LEU A 177 -10.98 5.81 19.77
CA LEU A 177 -11.65 6.20 18.54
C LEU A 177 -13.18 6.08 18.63
N GLN A 178 -13.68 5.00 19.22
CA GLN A 178 -15.11 4.82 19.49
C GLN A 178 -15.65 5.82 20.51
N GLU A 179 -14.88 6.11 21.56
CA GLU A 179 -15.25 7.12 22.55
C GLU A 179 -15.40 8.48 21.88
N ILE A 180 -14.45 8.91 21.04
CA ILE A 180 -14.54 10.16 20.27
C ILE A 180 -15.84 10.20 19.43
N ALA A 181 -16.22 9.08 18.82
CA ALA A 181 -17.45 9.01 18.02
C ALA A 181 -18.74 9.11 18.85
N ASN A 182 -18.70 8.71 20.13
CA ASN A 182 -19.85 8.76 21.04
C ASN A 182 -20.07 10.15 21.66
N TYR A 183 -19.10 11.06 21.57
CA TYR A 183 -19.21 12.42 22.11
C TYR A 183 -19.65 13.43 21.03
N SER A 184 -20.42 14.44 21.43
CA SER A 184 -20.82 15.55 20.54
C SER A 184 -19.67 16.50 20.18
N ALA A 185 -18.54 16.43 20.88
CA ALA A 185 -17.33 17.22 20.64
C ALA A 185 -16.23 16.35 20.00
N ILE A 186 -16.29 16.20 18.68
CA ILE A 186 -15.33 15.40 17.89
C ILE A 186 -13.94 16.07 17.94
N LYS A 187 -12.95 15.40 18.55
CA LYS A 187 -11.57 15.92 18.69
C LYS A 187 -10.74 15.84 17.40
N LEU A 188 -11.22 15.13 16.38
CA LEU A 188 -10.52 14.93 15.11
C LEU A 188 -10.75 16.07 14.09
N THR A 189 -11.53 17.10 14.42
CA THR A 189 -11.87 18.22 13.52
C THR A 189 -12.44 17.81 12.14
N LEU A 190 -12.92 16.57 12.03
CA LEU A 190 -13.52 15.99 10.83
C LEU A 190 -15.04 15.85 11.04
N PRO A 191 -15.88 16.68 10.40
CA PRO A 191 -17.32 16.77 10.72
C PRO A 191 -18.11 15.48 10.50
N TRP A 192 -17.68 14.63 9.57
CA TRP A 192 -18.39 13.42 9.14
C TRP A 192 -17.81 12.14 9.75
N PHE A 193 -16.83 12.28 10.65
CA PHE A 193 -16.08 11.17 11.24
C PHE A 193 -16.96 10.05 11.81
N VAL A 194 -18.05 10.38 12.49
CA VAL A 194 -18.96 9.37 13.07
C VAL A 194 -19.59 8.52 11.98
N SER A 195 -20.09 9.15 10.91
CA SER A 195 -20.65 8.45 9.75
C SER A 195 -19.60 7.61 9.04
N ASP A 196 -18.37 8.13 8.89
CA ASP A 196 -17.26 7.39 8.27
C ASP A 196 -16.88 6.15 9.10
N LEU A 197 -16.91 6.25 10.43
CA LEU A 197 -16.64 5.13 11.33
C LEU A 197 -17.77 4.08 11.27
N GLU A 198 -19.03 4.50 11.27
CA GLU A 198 -20.20 3.62 11.13
C GLU A 198 -20.16 2.87 9.78
N ASP A 199 -19.88 3.58 8.69
CA ASP A 199 -19.70 2.99 7.35
C ASP A 199 -18.55 1.98 7.34
N THR A 200 -17.43 2.33 7.97
CA THR A 200 -16.25 1.45 8.06
C THR A 200 -16.59 0.16 8.80
N LYS A 201 -17.25 0.25 9.97
CA LYS A 201 -17.66 -0.92 10.75
C LYS A 201 -18.71 -1.76 10.03
N GLY A 202 -19.69 -1.11 9.40
CA GLY A 202 -20.73 -1.79 8.63
C GLY A 202 -20.17 -2.59 7.45
N LEU A 203 -19.06 -2.12 6.85
CA LEU A 203 -18.38 -2.81 5.75
C LEU A 203 -17.35 -3.84 6.21
N MET A 204 -16.47 -3.46 7.14
CA MET A 204 -15.23 -4.18 7.48
C MET A 204 -15.31 -4.94 8.82
N GLY A 205 -16.43 -4.79 9.55
CA GLY A 205 -16.61 -5.36 10.88
C GLY A 205 -15.97 -4.52 11.99
N GLU A 206 -16.14 -4.96 13.24
CA GLU A 206 -15.66 -4.25 14.42
C GLU A 206 -14.13 -4.20 14.51
N ASN A 207 -13.45 -5.28 14.11
CA ASN A 207 -11.99 -5.38 14.10
C ASN A 207 -11.42 -5.16 12.69
N TYR A 208 -11.68 -4.00 12.09
CA TYR A 208 -11.20 -3.66 10.73
C TYR A 208 -9.69 -3.39 10.64
N TRP A 209 -8.98 -3.38 11.78
CA TRP A 209 -7.52 -3.24 11.87
C TRP A 209 -6.88 -4.52 12.43
N THR A 210 -7.09 -5.64 11.73
CA THR A 210 -6.66 -6.96 12.20
C THR A 210 -5.14 -7.10 12.32
N TYR A 211 -4.70 -7.74 13.39
CA TYR A 211 -3.36 -8.31 13.59
C TYR A 211 -3.46 -9.84 13.56
N GLY A 212 -2.32 -10.52 13.38
CA GLY A 212 -2.23 -11.98 13.43
C GLY A 212 -1.97 -12.58 12.07
N VAL A 213 -1.34 -13.76 12.05
CA VAL A 213 -1.02 -14.48 10.81
C VAL A 213 -2.31 -15.00 10.18
N GLU A 214 -3.15 -15.63 10.98
CA GLU A 214 -4.33 -16.33 10.50
C GLU A 214 -5.46 -15.39 10.07
N GLU A 215 -5.70 -14.33 10.86
CA GLU A 215 -6.64 -13.26 10.54
C GLU A 215 -6.30 -12.59 9.20
N ASN A 216 -5.04 -12.69 8.77
CA ASN A 216 -4.52 -12.05 7.57
C ASN A 216 -3.97 -13.04 6.54
N ARG A 217 -4.17 -14.34 6.72
CA ARG A 217 -3.47 -15.38 5.95
C ARG A 217 -3.64 -15.19 4.46
N LYS A 218 -4.87 -14.99 4.01
CA LYS A 218 -5.20 -14.74 2.60
C LYS A 218 -4.52 -13.48 2.06
N GLU A 219 -4.44 -12.41 2.84
CA GLU A 219 -3.79 -11.15 2.45
C GLU A 219 -2.26 -11.30 2.39
N LEU A 220 -1.68 -12.04 3.34
CA LEU A 220 -0.26 -12.39 3.38
C LEU A 220 0.14 -13.28 2.20
N GLU A 221 -0.64 -14.31 1.90
CA GLU A 221 -0.46 -15.18 0.74
C GLU A 221 -0.51 -14.38 -0.57
N THR A 222 -1.47 -13.46 -0.70
CA THR A 222 -1.54 -12.53 -1.84
C THR A 222 -0.30 -11.65 -1.92
N MET A 223 0.15 -11.07 -0.81
CA MET A 223 1.34 -10.22 -0.78
C MET A 223 2.62 -11.00 -1.17
N VAL A 224 2.74 -12.25 -0.72
CA VAL A 224 3.86 -13.13 -1.07
C VAL A 224 3.81 -13.51 -2.55
N ARG A 225 2.63 -13.85 -3.08
CA ARG A 225 2.44 -14.07 -4.52
C ARG A 225 2.86 -12.84 -5.33
N TYR A 226 2.35 -11.66 -4.99
CA TYR A 226 2.74 -10.42 -5.67
C TYR A 226 4.25 -10.18 -5.61
N SER A 227 4.87 -10.41 -4.45
CA SER A 227 6.32 -10.23 -4.28
C SER A 227 7.11 -11.15 -5.22
N HIS A 228 6.67 -12.39 -5.38
CA HIS A 228 7.28 -13.35 -6.29
C HIS A 228 7.03 -13.02 -7.77
N GLU A 229 5.77 -12.77 -8.15
CA GLU A 229 5.37 -12.44 -9.53
C GLU A 229 6.09 -11.18 -10.04
N GLN A 230 6.30 -10.19 -9.16
CA GLN A 230 6.97 -8.93 -9.49
C GLN A 230 8.50 -8.97 -9.28
N PHE A 231 9.08 -10.17 -9.21
CA PHE A 231 10.54 -10.39 -9.15
C PHE A 231 11.25 -9.76 -7.93
N LEU A 232 10.52 -9.56 -6.81
CA LEU A 232 11.09 -9.05 -5.56
C LEU A 232 11.57 -10.20 -4.66
N ALA A 233 10.76 -11.27 -4.57
CA ALA A 233 11.15 -12.49 -3.88
C ALA A 233 11.76 -13.48 -4.88
N ALA A 234 12.92 -14.06 -4.54
CA ALA A 234 13.61 -15.01 -5.39
C ALA A 234 12.88 -16.37 -5.56
N ARG A 235 11.92 -16.64 -4.67
CA ARG A 235 11.03 -17.80 -4.72
C ARG A 235 9.70 -17.43 -4.06
N LEU A 236 8.66 -18.20 -4.35
CA LEU A 236 7.42 -18.16 -3.59
C LEU A 236 7.70 -18.68 -2.16
N LEU A 237 7.44 -17.84 -1.16
CA LEU A 237 7.57 -18.18 0.26
C LEU A 237 6.24 -18.73 0.77
N ASP A 238 6.26 -19.64 1.74
CA ASP A 238 5.07 -19.93 2.53
C ASP A 238 4.92 -18.85 3.62
N VAL A 239 3.69 -18.49 3.96
CA VAL A 239 3.42 -17.53 5.04
C VAL A 239 3.96 -18.04 6.37
N ASP A 240 3.89 -19.35 6.63
CA ASP A 240 4.35 -19.94 7.88
C ASP A 240 5.88 -19.82 8.04
N GLU A 241 6.64 -19.72 6.93
CA GLU A 241 8.09 -19.47 6.95
C GLU A 241 8.46 -18.05 7.40
N LEU A 242 7.53 -17.09 7.30
CA LEU A 242 7.78 -15.67 7.56
C LEU A 242 7.68 -15.30 9.04
N PHE A 243 6.92 -16.07 9.82
CA PHE A 243 6.58 -15.75 11.20
C PHE A 243 7.10 -16.81 12.16
N ALA A 244 7.48 -16.40 13.37
CA ALA A 244 7.95 -17.32 14.40
C ALA A 244 6.83 -18.27 14.86
N ASP A 245 7.15 -19.55 15.08
CA ASP A 245 6.18 -20.61 15.43
C ASP A 245 5.20 -20.19 16.54
N GLY A 246 5.71 -19.55 17.60
CA GLY A 246 4.90 -19.09 18.73
C GLY A 246 3.87 -18.00 18.40
N THR A 247 3.77 -17.54 17.15
CA THR A 247 2.82 -16.51 16.71
C THR A 247 1.68 -17.04 15.83
N HIS A 248 1.78 -18.27 15.32
CA HIS A 248 0.78 -18.81 14.38
C HIS A 248 -0.57 -19.09 15.05
N GLU A 249 -0.56 -19.54 16.30
CA GLU A 249 -1.78 -19.86 17.04
C GLU A 249 -2.38 -18.67 17.80
N ILE A 250 -1.66 -17.56 17.90
CA ILE A 250 -2.11 -16.39 18.68
C ILE A 250 -3.08 -15.58 17.85
N ARG A 251 -4.18 -15.18 18.49
CA ARG A 251 -5.30 -14.48 17.85
C ARG A 251 -5.46 -13.06 18.34
N ASP A 252 -6.01 -12.25 17.46
CA ASP A 252 -6.39 -10.86 17.70
C ASP A 252 -7.84 -10.81 18.21
N VAL A 253 -7.99 -11.17 19.50
CA VAL A 253 -9.25 -11.26 20.24
C VAL A 253 -9.54 -10.02 21.09
#